data_AF-A0A2V5XZT6-F1
#
_entry.id   AF-A0A2V5XZT6-F1
#
_cell.length_a   1.000
_cell.length_b   1.000
_cell.length_c   1.000
_cell.angle_alpha   90.00
_cell.angle_beta   90.00
_cell.angle_gamma   90.00
#
_symmetry.space_group_name_H-M   'P 1'
#
loop_
_entity.id
_entity.type
_entity.pdbx_description
1 polymer ?
#
loop_
_entity_poly.entity_id
_entity_poly.type
_entity_poly.pdbx_seq_one_letter_code
_entity_poly.pdbx_strand_id
1 'polypeptide(L)'
;MFQLTERTRLTEFERQVLPHLDAAYNLARFLLRNDRDAEDVVQEAALRAFRFFESFRGENSRAWFLSIVRNTSFTVLKSNRMDESSVVAIVQLPPEFREAITLRELEGFSYKEIADVAGVPIGTVMSRLARARRQLQMILSKTYLETR
;
A
#
# COMPACT_ATOMS: atom_id res chain seq x y z
N MET A 1 -35.07 -13.20 6.66
CA MET A 1 -34.31 -12.27 7.54
C MET A 1 -32.81 -12.33 7.29
N PHE A 2 -32.19 -13.51 7.13
CA PHE A 2 -30.73 -13.66 6.91
C PHE A 2 -30.15 -13.01 5.64
N GLN A 3 -30.84 -13.03 4.50
CA GLN A 3 -30.34 -12.42 3.26
C GLN A 3 -30.29 -10.88 3.31
N LEU A 4 -31.11 -10.24 4.15
CA LEU A 4 -31.15 -8.79 4.28
C LEU A 4 -29.88 -8.27 4.99
N THR A 5 -29.36 -9.06 5.94
CA THR A 5 -28.15 -8.74 6.72
C THR A 5 -26.89 -8.80 5.86
N GLU A 6 -26.77 -9.82 5.01
CA GLU A 6 -25.61 -9.98 4.11
C GLU A 6 -25.60 -8.90 3.02
N ARG A 7 -26.76 -8.56 2.46
CA ARG A 7 -26.89 -7.49 1.48
C ARG A 7 -26.59 -6.11 2.09
N THR A 8 -27.01 -5.89 3.33
CA THR A 8 -26.66 -4.68 4.08
C THR A 8 -25.16 -4.60 4.37
N ARG A 9 -24.54 -5.72 4.78
CA ARG A 9 -23.09 -5.82 5.00
C ARG A 9 -22.30 -5.50 3.74
N LEU A 10 -22.73 -6.04 2.59
CA LEU A 10 -22.10 -5.78 1.30
C LEU A 10 -22.18 -4.30 0.92
N THR A 11 -23.37 -3.68 1.01
CA THR A 11 -23.53 -2.26 0.71
C THR A 11 -22.68 -1.37 1.61
N GLU A 12 -22.58 -1.70 2.91
CA GLU A 12 -21.75 -0.94 3.84
C GLU A 12 -20.26 -1.11 3.56
N PHE A 13 -19.84 -2.34 3.22
CA PHE A 13 -18.47 -2.62 2.78
C PHE A 13 -18.14 -1.84 1.51
N GLU A 14 -19.01 -1.89 0.51
CA GLU A 14 -18.87 -1.16 -0.74
C GLU A 14 -18.68 0.33 -0.48
N ARG A 15 -19.55 0.93 0.33
CA ARG A 15 -19.47 2.35 0.69
C ARG A 15 -18.16 2.73 1.37
N GLN A 16 -17.62 1.86 2.23
CA GLN A 16 -16.43 2.19 3.03
C GLN A 16 -15.11 1.81 2.36
N VAL A 17 -15.09 0.83 1.47
CA VAL A 17 -13.86 0.23 0.91
C VAL A 17 -13.65 0.54 -0.57
N LEU A 18 -14.70 0.54 -1.41
CA LEU A 18 -14.55 0.78 -2.85
C LEU A 18 -13.90 2.14 -3.18
N PRO A 19 -14.17 3.23 -2.44
CA PRO A 19 -13.49 4.51 -2.69
C PRO A 19 -11.96 4.45 -2.58
N HIS A 20 -11.41 3.39 -1.97
CA HIS A 20 -9.98 3.22 -1.72
C HIS A 20 -9.32 2.17 -2.63
N LEU A 21 -10.03 1.64 -3.62
CA LEU A 21 -9.49 0.63 -4.54
C LEU A 21 -8.33 1.15 -5.40
N ASP A 22 -8.41 2.39 -5.89
CA ASP A 22 -7.33 2.99 -6.67
C ASP A 22 -6.06 3.15 -5.82
N ALA A 23 -6.20 3.62 -4.59
CA ALA A 23 -5.09 3.73 -3.63
C ALA A 23 -4.49 2.36 -3.29
N ALA A 24 -5.35 1.34 -3.15
CA ALA A 24 -4.91 -0.03 -2.92
C ALA A 24 -4.13 -0.59 -4.10
N TYR A 25 -4.62 -0.39 -5.32
CA TYR A 25 -3.96 -0.83 -6.54
C TYR A 25 -2.62 -0.13 -6.73
N ASN A 26 -2.56 1.19 -6.56
CA ASN A 26 -1.32 1.95 -6.63
C ASN A 26 -0.30 1.43 -5.60
N LEU A 27 -0.69 1.25 -4.34
CA LEU A 27 0.18 0.71 -3.31
C LEU A 27 0.71 -0.68 -3.68
N ALA A 28 -0.17 -1.59 -4.13
CA ALA A 28 0.21 -2.94 -4.53
C ALA A 28 1.18 -2.92 -5.72
N ARG A 29 0.88 -2.14 -6.76
CA ARG A 29 1.74 -1.94 -7.94
C ARG A 29 3.13 -1.43 -7.56
N PHE A 30 3.20 -0.44 -6.68
CA PHE A 30 4.48 0.11 -6.21
C PHE A 30 5.30 -0.91 -5.41
N LEU A 31 4.64 -1.71 -4.56
CA LEU A 31 5.32 -2.72 -3.74
C LEU A 31 5.80 -3.90 -4.59
N LEU A 32 4.94 -4.45 -5.45
CA LEU A 32 5.14 -5.72 -6.16
C LEU A 32 5.88 -5.57 -7.50
N ARG A 33 5.87 -4.39 -8.12
CA ARG A 33 6.52 -4.12 -9.41
C ARG A 33 5.97 -4.97 -10.59
N ASN A 34 4.79 -5.57 -10.43
CA ASN A 34 4.10 -6.34 -11.47
C ASN A 34 2.60 -6.03 -11.40
N ASP A 35 2.03 -5.65 -12.54
CA ASP A 35 0.62 -5.27 -12.65
C ASP A 35 -0.31 -6.47 -12.39
N ARG A 36 0.07 -7.67 -12.84
CA ARG A 36 -0.71 -8.90 -12.58
C ARG A 36 -0.75 -9.24 -11.10
N ASP A 37 0.42 -9.26 -10.45
CA ASP A 37 0.48 -9.53 -9.01
C ASP A 37 -0.24 -8.46 -8.20
N ALA A 38 -0.23 -7.20 -8.66
CA ALA A 38 -0.95 -6.11 -8.01
C ALA A 38 -2.46 -6.29 -8.07
N GLU A 39 -3.02 -6.64 -9.22
CA GLU A 39 -4.45 -6.95 -9.36
C GLU A 39 -4.85 -8.13 -8.47
N ASP A 40 -4.09 -9.22 -8.49
CA ASP A 40 -4.34 -10.41 -7.68
C ASP A 40 -4.30 -10.09 -6.18
N VAL A 41 -3.32 -9.28 -5.75
CA VAL A 41 -3.21 -8.85 -4.35
C VAL A 41 -4.36 -7.96 -3.92
N VAL A 42 -4.80 -7.02 -4.77
CA VAL A 42 -5.95 -6.17 -4.43
C VAL A 42 -7.22 -7.00 -4.31
N GLN A 43 -7.44 -7.96 -5.21
CA GLN A 43 -8.58 -8.87 -5.15
C GLN A 43 -8.56 -9.70 -3.86
N GLU A 44 -7.44 -10.36 -3.54
CA GLU A 44 -7.30 -11.14 -2.30
C GLU A 44 -7.45 -10.27 -1.05
N ALA A 45 -6.91 -9.04 -1.07
CA ALA A 45 -7.05 -8.08 0.01
C ALA A 45 -8.50 -7.63 0.19
N ALA A 46 -9.24 -7.40 -0.89
CA ALA A 46 -10.68 -7.07 -0.83
C ALA A 46 -11.49 -8.23 -0.25
N LEU A 47 -11.19 -9.47 -0.63
CA LEU A 47 -11.82 -10.66 -0.05
C LEU A 47 -11.51 -10.80 1.44
N ARG A 48 -10.24 -10.60 1.85
CA ARG A 48 -9.85 -10.57 3.27
C ARG A 48 -10.56 -9.46 4.03
N ALA A 49 -10.59 -8.25 3.48
CA ALA A 49 -11.27 -7.12 4.07
C ALA A 49 -12.75 -7.43 4.28
N PHE A 50 -13.43 -7.97 3.27
CA PHE A 50 -14.83 -8.38 3.40
C PHE A 50 -15.02 -9.40 4.53
N ARG A 51 -14.15 -10.43 4.62
CA ARG A 51 -14.17 -11.43 5.71
C ARG A 51 -14.04 -10.80 7.10
N PHE A 52 -13.12 -9.86 7.28
CA PHE A 52 -12.88 -9.19 8.57
C PHE A 52 -13.80 -7.99 8.83
N PHE A 53 -14.63 -7.59 7.87
CA PHE A 53 -15.44 -6.38 7.94
C PHE A 53 -16.42 -6.34 9.11
N GLU A 54 -16.94 -7.50 9.54
CA GLU A 54 -17.82 -7.58 10.72
C GLU A 54 -17.15 -7.10 12.02
N SER A 55 -15.82 -7.22 12.12
CA SER A 55 -15.05 -6.77 13.28
C SER A 55 -14.54 -5.34 13.12
N PHE A 56 -14.76 -4.71 11.97
CA PHE A 56 -14.30 -3.36 11.68
C PHE A 56 -15.21 -2.32 12.34
N ARG A 57 -14.62 -1.40 13.09
CA ARG A 57 -15.34 -0.41 13.92
C ARG A 57 -15.57 0.95 13.24
N GLY A 58 -15.17 1.11 11.98
CA GLY A 58 -15.46 2.32 11.19
C GLY A 58 -14.50 3.51 11.36
N GLU A 59 -13.42 3.38 12.13
CA GLU A 59 -12.58 4.54 12.49
C GLU A 59 -11.77 5.12 11.31
N ASN A 60 -11.09 4.28 10.54
CA ASN A 60 -10.37 4.71 9.33
C ASN A 60 -10.35 3.56 8.31
N SER A 61 -11.37 3.50 7.46
CA SER A 61 -11.52 2.40 6.49
C SER A 61 -10.38 2.38 5.47
N ARG A 62 -9.82 3.56 5.15
CA ARG A 62 -8.69 3.69 4.23
C ARG A 62 -7.42 3.06 4.78
N ALA A 63 -6.98 3.49 5.97
CA ALA A 63 -5.78 2.96 6.61
C ALA A 63 -5.94 1.46 6.95
N TRP A 64 -7.11 1.07 7.44
CA TRP A 64 -7.41 -0.33 7.71
C TRP A 64 -7.31 -1.20 6.45
N PHE A 65 -7.96 -0.80 5.36
CA PHE A 65 -7.93 -1.56 4.12
C PHE A 65 -6.52 -1.63 3.52
N LEU A 66 -5.79 -0.50 3.48
CA LEU A 66 -4.42 -0.50 2.96
C LEU A 66 -3.45 -1.33 3.81
N SER A 67 -3.69 -1.49 5.11
CA SER A 67 -2.89 -2.40 5.95
C SER A 67 -3.05 -3.87 5.50
N ILE A 68 -4.25 -4.25 5.06
CA ILE A 68 -4.54 -5.61 4.54
C ILE A 68 -3.85 -5.80 3.19
N VAL A 69 -3.94 -4.81 2.30
CA VAL A 69 -3.24 -4.80 1.01
C VAL A 69 -1.75 -4.94 1.23
N ARG A 70 -1.16 -4.10 2.08
CA ARG A 70 0.25 -4.14 2.47
C ARG A 70 0.65 -5.53 2.93
N ASN A 71 -0.02 -6.11 3.91
CA ASN A 71 0.33 -7.42 4.45
C ASN A 71 0.25 -8.53 3.39
N THR A 72 -0.72 -8.43 2.49
CA THR A 72 -0.86 -9.35 1.35
C THR A 72 0.31 -9.17 0.36
N SER A 73 0.68 -7.94 0.01
CA SER A 73 1.86 -7.65 -0.82
C SER A 73 3.16 -8.19 -0.22
N PHE A 74 3.41 -8.01 1.08
CA PHE A 74 4.63 -8.53 1.72
C PHE A 74 4.67 -10.05 1.76
N THR A 75 3.51 -10.71 1.80
CA THR A 75 3.43 -12.19 1.69
C THR A 75 3.88 -12.65 0.30
N VAL A 76 3.45 -11.95 -0.76
CA VAL A 76 3.88 -12.22 -2.14
C VAL A 76 5.36 -11.91 -2.32
N LEU A 77 5.86 -10.76 -1.85
CA LEU A 77 7.28 -10.39 -1.93
C LEU A 77 8.22 -11.40 -1.27
N LYS A 78 7.79 -11.99 -0.14
CA LYS A 78 8.58 -13.03 0.55
C LYS A 78 8.67 -14.32 -0.27
N SER A 79 7.67 -14.57 -1.11
CA SER A 79 7.55 -15.80 -1.92
C SER A 79 8.19 -15.65 -3.30
N ASN A 80 8.21 -14.44 -3.86
CA ASN A 80 8.60 -14.18 -5.25
C ASN A 80 9.99 -13.51 -5.36
N ARG A 81 11.04 -14.10 -4.76
CA ARG A 81 12.40 -13.57 -4.91
C ARG A 81 12.84 -13.62 -6.38
N MET A 82 12.90 -12.44 -6.99
CA MET A 82 13.49 -12.07 -8.28
C MET A 82 12.54 -12.12 -9.50
N ASP A 83 11.94 -10.96 -9.79
CA ASP A 83 11.96 -10.47 -11.17
C ASP A 83 12.32 -8.98 -11.14
N GLU A 84 13.39 -8.63 -11.86
CA GLU A 84 14.05 -7.33 -11.80
C GLU A 84 13.98 -6.72 -13.20
N SER A 85 12.85 -6.09 -13.49
CA SER A 85 12.73 -5.30 -14.71
C SER A 85 11.86 -4.06 -14.50
N SER A 86 12.43 -2.93 -14.94
CA SER A 86 11.79 -1.66 -15.32
C SER A 86 11.56 -0.56 -14.25
N VAL A 87 12.54 0.35 -14.30
CA VAL A 87 12.78 1.74 -13.87
C VAL A 87 11.63 2.63 -13.35
N VAL A 88 11.73 3.02 -12.07
CA VAL A 88 11.51 4.40 -11.55
C VAL A 88 12.46 4.54 -10.34
N ALA A 89 13.07 5.70 -10.08
CA ALA A 89 13.98 5.90 -8.94
C ALA A 89 13.38 5.48 -7.57
N ILE A 90 12.07 5.67 -7.40
CA ILE A 90 11.31 5.23 -6.20
C ILE A 90 11.31 3.71 -6.05
N VAL A 91 11.34 3.00 -7.17
CA VAL A 91 11.30 1.53 -7.21
C VAL A 91 12.62 0.93 -6.75
N GLN A 92 13.75 1.66 -6.82
CA GLN A 92 15.05 1.22 -6.29
C GLN A 92 15.15 1.30 -4.77
N LEU A 93 14.18 1.95 -4.10
CA LEU A 93 14.17 2.02 -2.65
C LEU A 93 13.86 0.66 -2.01
N PRO A 94 14.46 0.36 -0.83
CA PRO A 94 13.99 -0.68 0.06
C PRO A 94 12.47 -0.62 0.28
N PRO A 95 11.78 -1.76 0.38
CA PRO A 95 10.31 -1.81 0.44
C PRO A 95 9.69 -0.89 1.49
N GLU A 96 10.29 -0.79 2.67
CA GLU A 96 9.82 0.05 3.77
C GLU A 96 9.96 1.56 3.52
N PHE A 97 10.94 1.97 2.70
CA PHE A 97 11.12 3.39 2.31
C PHE A 97 10.19 3.73 1.15
N ARG A 98 10.03 2.80 0.21
CA ARG A 98 9.08 2.90 -0.90
C ARG A 98 7.65 3.03 -0.38
N GLU A 99 7.25 2.15 0.54
CA GLU A 99 5.94 2.19 1.20
C GLU A 99 5.66 3.59 1.78
N ALA A 100 6.57 4.08 2.63
CA ALA A 100 6.38 5.35 3.32
C ALA A 100 6.26 6.53 2.34
N ILE A 101 7.13 6.60 1.32
CA ILE A 101 7.12 7.71 0.36
C ILE A 101 5.92 7.66 -0.59
N THR A 102 5.50 6.47 -1.02
CA THR A 102 4.29 6.30 -1.85
C THR A 102 3.05 6.73 -1.07
N LEU A 103 2.86 6.23 0.15
CA LEU A 103 1.71 6.61 0.98
C LEU A 103 1.69 8.12 1.23
N ARG A 104 2.86 8.74 1.47
CA ARG A 104 2.93 10.17 1.76
C ARG A 104 2.72 11.06 0.53
N GLU A 105 3.50 10.85 -0.52
CA GLU A 105 3.62 11.81 -1.63
C GLU A 105 2.65 11.53 -2.77
N LEU A 106 2.25 10.27 -2.97
CA LEU A 106 1.32 9.89 -4.03
C LEU A 106 -0.11 9.80 -3.52
N GLU A 107 -0.29 9.20 -2.34
CA GLU A 107 -1.61 8.92 -1.80
C GLU A 107 -2.11 9.97 -0.78
N GLY A 108 -1.23 10.90 -0.37
CA GLY A 108 -1.57 12.03 0.49
C GLY A 108 -1.77 11.70 1.97
N PHE A 109 -1.30 10.55 2.45
CA PHE A 109 -1.53 10.10 3.82
C PHE A 109 -0.85 11.01 4.85
N SER A 110 -1.50 11.19 6.00
CA SER A 110 -0.87 11.77 7.18
C SER A 110 0.15 10.80 7.78
N TYR A 111 1.09 11.31 8.59
CA TYR A 111 2.08 10.45 9.25
C TYR A 111 1.44 9.43 10.21
N LYS A 112 0.30 9.78 10.80
CA LYS A 112 -0.47 8.87 11.65
C LYS A 112 -1.05 7.72 10.84
N GLU A 113 -1.69 8.02 9.70
CA GLU A 113 -2.26 6.96 8.85
C GLU A 113 -1.18 6.06 8.26
N ILE A 114 -0.01 6.60 7.91
CA ILE A 114 1.13 5.77 7.48
C ILE A 114 1.61 4.86 8.61
N ALA A 115 1.66 5.38 9.85
CA ALA A 115 2.03 4.59 11.02
C ALA A 115 1.03 3.45 11.26
N ASP A 116 -0.27 3.73 11.13
CA ASP A 116 -1.34 2.75 11.27
C ASP A 116 -1.28 1.68 10.17
N VAL A 117 -1.11 2.07 8.91
CA VAL A 117 -0.96 1.14 7.77
C VAL A 117 0.27 0.25 7.92
N ALA A 118 1.41 0.85 8.26
CA ALA A 118 2.69 0.15 8.33
C ALA A 118 2.92 -0.60 9.65
N GLY A 119 2.06 -0.39 10.66
CA GLY A 119 2.19 -1.00 11.99
C GLY A 119 3.45 -0.58 12.73
N VAL A 120 3.87 0.69 12.60
CA VAL A 120 5.11 1.22 13.22
C VAL A 120 4.89 2.58 13.90
N PRO A 121 5.75 3.01 14.84
CA PRO A 121 5.65 4.34 15.45
C PRO A 121 5.75 5.49 14.44
N ILE A 122 5.06 6.62 14.71
CA ILE A 122 5.13 7.84 13.88
C ILE A 122 6.58 8.33 13.69
N GLY A 123 7.43 8.24 14.73
CA GLY A 123 8.86 8.58 14.61
C GLY A 123 9.62 7.70 13.60
N THR A 124 9.23 6.42 13.50
CA THR A 124 9.76 5.51 12.47
C THR A 124 9.34 5.95 11.08
N VAL A 125 8.08 6.37 10.89
CA VAL A 125 7.60 6.94 9.61
C VAL A 125 8.43 8.15 9.21
N MET A 126 8.65 9.10 10.12
CA MET A 126 9.46 10.29 9.85
C MET A 126 10.88 9.92 9.41
N SER A 127 11.51 8.98 10.12
CA SER A 127 12.86 8.49 9.77
C SER A 127 12.92 7.76 8.42
N ARG A 128 11.86 7.01 8.07
CA ARG A 128 11.74 6.30 6.78
C ARG A 128 11.57 7.30 5.64
N LEU A 129 10.71 8.29 5.79
CA LEU A 129 10.51 9.36 4.81
C LEU A 129 11.78 10.18 4.58
N ALA A 130 12.48 10.57 5.65
CA ALA A 130 13.73 11.30 5.52
C ALA A 130 14.79 10.50 4.74
N ARG A 131 14.93 9.20 5.03
CA ARG A 131 15.86 8.32 4.32
C ARG A 131 15.44 8.06 2.88
N ALA A 132 14.14 7.82 2.63
CA ALA A 132 13.58 7.63 1.30
C ALA A 132 13.88 8.83 0.39
N ARG A 133 13.62 10.07 0.87
CA ARG A 133 13.89 11.30 0.12
C ARG A 133 15.37 11.49 -0.20
N ARG A 134 16.26 11.21 0.77
CA ARG A 134 17.72 11.27 0.52
C ARG A 134 18.17 10.26 -0.53
N GLN A 135 17.69 9.01 -0.45
CA GLN A 135 18.04 7.99 -1.43
C GLN A 135 17.51 8.32 -2.82
N LEU A 136 16.27 8.83 -2.92
CA LEU A 136 15.73 9.33 -4.17
C LEU A 136 16.56 10.44 -4.78
N GLN A 137 16.98 11.40 -3.97
CA GLN A 137 17.85 12.48 -4.43
C GLN A 137 19.17 11.92 -4.98
N MET A 138 19.81 10.97 -4.29
CA MET A 138 21.03 10.33 -4.78
C MET A 138 20.83 9.58 -6.10
N ILE A 139 19.75 8.80 -6.22
CA ILE A 139 19.44 8.02 -7.43
C ILE A 139 19.18 8.97 -8.60
N LEU A 140 18.33 9.97 -8.41
CA LEU A 140 18.00 10.95 -9.46
C LEU A 140 19.22 11.76 -9.90
N SER A 141 20.09 12.16 -8.95
CA SER A 141 21.34 12.83 -9.29
C SER A 141 22.27 11.94 -10.12
N LYS A 142 22.40 10.65 -9.79
CA LYS A 142 23.22 9.70 -10.55
C LYS A 142 22.67 9.48 -11.97
N THR A 143 21.37 9.22 -12.09
CA THR A 143 20.71 9.04 -13.40
C THR A 143 20.82 10.28 -14.29
N TYR A 144 20.67 11.48 -13.71
CA TYR A 144 20.79 12.72 -14.47
C TYR A 144 22.23 13.00 -14.95
N LEU A 145 23.24 12.52 -14.22
CA LEU A 145 24.66 12.63 -14.62
C LEU A 145 25.06 11.60 -15.68
N GLU A 146 24.44 10.42 -15.71
CA GLU A 146 24.74 9.33 -16.68
C GLU A 146 24.09 9.55 -18.06
N THR A 147 23.11 10.45 -18.16
CA THR A 147 22.42 10.79 -19.43
C THR A 147 23.07 11.97 -20.15
N ARG A 148 24.25 12.42 -19.69
CA ARG A 148 24.95 13.60 -20.18
C ARG A 148 26.37 13.26 -20.60
#